data_AF-A0A2V5RJK5-F1
#
_entry.id   AF-A0A2V5RJK5-F1
#
_cell.length_a   1.000
_cell.length_b   1.000
_cell.length_c   1.000
_cell.angle_alpha   90.00
_cell.angle_beta   90.00
_cell.angle_gamma   90.00
#
_symmetry.space_group_name_H-M   'P 1'
#
loop_
_entity.id
_entity.type
_entity.pdbx_description
1 polymer ?
#
loop_
_entity_poly.entity_id
_entity_poly.type
_entity_poly.pdbx_seq_one_letter_code
_entity_poly.pdbx_strand_id
1 'polypeptide(L)'
;MKRSLPWIILAIAAGSIALNWLPPKTAKDNFDLTTFGKIPVLVGGRVKPVDTVARNSLLIIHGKQELRLEGGRRLSAMQWLTDVLFNAPVADRYPLFIVQNADVLGLFGWEQSDRKYFSFAEFTPFLRQVDEQAAQSDKLEAVQRSAYQSAILNLRNGLSLYQRLKNSIQPEGAQNFAGEL
;
A
#
# COMPACT_ATOMS: atom_id res chain seq x y z
N MET A 1 39.19 -36.45 -14.09
CA MET A 1 38.54 -35.20 -14.56
C MET A 1 37.48 -34.68 -13.56
N LYS A 2 37.82 -34.48 -12.27
CA LYS A 2 36.86 -34.03 -11.22
C LYS A 2 37.38 -32.90 -10.31
N ARG A 3 38.55 -32.31 -10.60
CA ARG A 3 39.21 -31.29 -9.76
C ARG A 3 38.83 -29.84 -10.09
N SER A 4 38.31 -29.57 -11.28
CA SER A 4 37.88 -28.22 -11.72
C SER A 4 36.42 -27.91 -11.39
N LEU A 5 35.60 -28.92 -11.09
CA LEU A 5 34.18 -28.77 -10.75
C LEU A 5 33.92 -27.79 -9.57
N PRO A 6 34.65 -27.84 -8.43
CA PRO A 6 34.42 -26.89 -7.34
C PRO A 6 34.75 -25.44 -7.73
N TRP A 7 35.74 -25.22 -8.60
CA TRP A 7 36.11 -23.88 -9.08
C TRP A 7 35.06 -23.29 -10.02
N ILE A 8 34.41 -24.12 -10.84
CA ILE A 8 33.32 -23.68 -11.72
C ILE A 8 32.10 -23.27 -10.87
N ILE A 9 31.75 -24.05 -9.85
CA ILE A 9 30.65 -23.72 -8.93
C ILE A 9 30.95 -22.43 -8.17
N LEU A 10 32.20 -22.25 -7.70
CA LEU A 10 32.62 -21.02 -7.02
C LEU A 10 32.54 -19.80 -7.94
N ALA A 11 32.96 -19.93 -9.21
CA ALA A 11 32.86 -18.85 -10.19
C ALA A 11 31.40 -18.48 -10.51
N ILE A 12 30.50 -19.47 -10.62
CA ILE A 12 29.08 -19.24 -10.83
C ILE A 12 28.44 -18.58 -9.60
N ALA A 13 28.78 -19.02 -8.39
CA ALA A 13 28.29 -18.44 -7.14
C ALA A 13 28.82 -17.01 -6.93
N ALA A 14 30.10 -16.76 -7.22
CA ALA A 14 30.67 -15.41 -7.15
C ALA A 14 30.05 -14.49 -8.22
N GLY A 15 29.83 -15.01 -9.43
CA GLY A 15 29.16 -14.28 -10.51
C GLY A 15 27.71 -13.93 -10.18
N SER A 16 26.96 -14.84 -9.56
CA SER A 16 25.58 -14.58 -9.15
C SER A 16 25.47 -13.58 -8.00
N ILE A 17 26.41 -13.62 -7.04
CA ILE A 17 26.51 -12.61 -5.98
C ILE A 17 26.88 -11.24 -6.56
N ALA A 18 27.86 -11.19 -7.45
CA ALA A 18 28.29 -9.94 -8.09
C ALA A 18 27.18 -9.31 -8.94
N LEU A 19 26.40 -10.12 -9.66
CA LEU A 19 25.28 -9.65 -10.46
C LEU A 19 24.17 -9.01 -9.59
N ASN A 20 24.01 -9.49 -8.35
CA ASN A 20 23.02 -8.97 -7.39
C ASN A 20 23.48 -7.67 -6.69
N TRP A 21 24.74 -7.27 -6.85
CA TRP A 21 25.29 -5.99 -6.36
C TRP A 21 25.24 -4.85 -7.38
N LEU A 22 24.90 -5.12 -8.65
CA LEU A 22 24.70 -4.04 -9.60
C LEU A 22 23.41 -3.26 -9.27
N PRO A 23 23.45 -1.92 -9.24
CA PRO A 23 22.25 -1.13 -9.03
C PRO A 23 21.23 -1.44 -10.13
N PRO A 24 19.93 -1.58 -9.79
CA PRO A 24 18.90 -1.85 -10.78
C PRO A 24 18.92 -0.72 -11.82
N LYS A 25 19.04 -1.08 -13.11
CA LYS A 25 18.99 -0.12 -14.20
C LYS A 25 17.63 0.56 -14.17
N THR A 26 17.57 1.80 -13.71
CA THR A 26 16.43 2.68 -13.94
C THR A 26 16.37 2.95 -15.44
N ALA A 27 15.27 2.58 -16.08
CA ALA A 27 15.03 2.91 -17.48
C ALA A 27 15.06 4.45 -17.61
N LYS A 28 15.81 4.96 -18.59
CA LYS A 28 16.14 6.39 -18.78
C LYS A 28 14.94 7.36 -18.85
N ASP A 29 13.72 6.84 -18.98
CA ASP A 29 12.48 7.61 -19.15
C ASP A 29 11.49 7.46 -17.97
N ASN A 30 11.88 6.73 -16.92
CA ASN A 30 11.05 6.57 -15.72
C ASN A 30 11.51 7.54 -14.63
N PHE A 31 10.55 8.19 -13.96
CA PHE A 31 10.80 9.01 -12.76
C PHE A 31 11.70 8.27 -11.77
N ASP A 32 12.74 8.94 -11.26
CA ASP A 32 13.64 8.36 -10.26
C ASP A 32 12.98 8.38 -8.87
N LEU A 33 12.17 7.36 -8.63
CA LEU A 33 11.50 7.12 -7.36
C LEU A 33 12.48 6.80 -6.22
N THR A 34 13.71 6.39 -6.54
CA THR A 34 14.75 6.14 -5.52
C THR A 34 15.23 7.45 -4.94
N THR A 35 15.47 8.46 -5.79
CA THR A 35 15.85 9.79 -5.33
C THR A 35 14.68 10.53 -4.70
N PHE A 36 13.47 10.45 -5.29
CA PHE A 36 12.26 11.01 -4.68
C PHE A 36 11.99 10.42 -3.29
N GLY A 37 12.21 9.11 -3.11
CA GLY A 37 12.08 8.39 -1.85
C GLY A 37 12.95 8.92 -0.70
N LYS A 38 14.02 9.65 -1.00
CA LYS A 38 14.96 10.23 -0.01
C LYS A 38 14.49 11.56 0.56
N ILE A 39 13.43 12.17 0.02
CA ILE A 39 12.92 13.45 0.51
C ILE A 39 12.52 13.29 1.99
N PRO A 40 13.03 14.16 2.88
CA PRO A 40 12.72 14.10 4.30
C PRO A 40 11.30 14.60 4.58
N VAL A 41 10.55 13.84 5.39
CA VAL A 41 9.19 14.16 5.84
C VAL A 41 9.06 13.90 7.34
N LEU A 42 8.21 14.68 8.03
CA LEU A 42 7.95 14.51 9.46
C LEU A 42 6.81 13.51 9.68
N VAL A 43 7.09 12.34 10.28
CA VAL A 43 6.07 11.33 10.60
C VAL A 43 6.31 10.73 11.99
N GLY A 44 5.27 10.77 12.82
CA GLY A 44 5.36 10.29 14.22
C GLY A 44 6.39 11.09 15.04
N GLY A 45 6.49 12.40 14.79
CA GLY A 45 7.42 13.29 15.49
C GLY A 45 8.89 13.15 15.10
N ARG A 46 9.23 12.34 14.09
CA ARG A 46 10.61 12.16 13.61
C ARG A 46 10.71 12.39 12.11
N VAL A 47 11.79 13.02 11.67
CA VAL A 47 12.11 13.16 10.24
C VAL A 47 12.55 11.80 9.70
N LYS A 48 11.89 11.34 8.64
CA LYS A 48 12.18 10.07 7.94
C LYS A 48 12.09 10.31 6.43
N PRO A 49 12.73 9.47 5.59
CA PRO A 49 12.51 9.52 4.15
C PRO A 49 11.06 9.18 3.79
N VAL A 50 10.53 9.78 2.73
CA VAL A 50 9.17 9.49 2.23
C VAL A 50 8.98 8.02 1.84
N ASP A 51 10.06 7.31 1.42
CA ASP A 51 10.03 5.85 1.21
C ASP A 51 9.60 5.07 2.45
N THR A 52 9.91 5.57 3.65
CA THR A 52 9.43 4.95 4.89
C THR A 52 7.91 5.10 5.04
N VAL A 53 7.35 6.24 4.63
CA VAL A 53 5.89 6.48 4.63
C VAL A 53 5.22 5.55 3.64
N ALA A 54 5.78 5.42 2.43
CA ALA A 54 5.27 4.53 1.40
C ALA A 54 5.20 3.07 1.89
N ARG A 55 6.33 2.55 2.39
CA ARG A 55 6.44 1.15 2.84
C ARG A 55 5.55 0.84 4.03
N ASN A 56 5.55 1.71 5.04
CA ASN A 56 4.75 1.48 6.24
C ASN A 56 3.26 1.58 5.95
N SER A 57 2.84 2.54 5.12
CA SER A 57 1.43 2.71 4.78
C SER A 57 0.92 1.53 3.96
N LEU A 58 1.67 1.08 2.95
CA LEU A 58 1.29 -0.09 2.18
C LEU A 58 1.29 -1.36 3.03
N LEU A 59 2.24 -1.50 3.97
CA LEU A 59 2.25 -2.62 4.92
C LEU A 59 1.01 -2.62 5.81
N ILE A 60 0.56 -1.46 6.30
CA ILE A 60 -0.65 -1.35 7.13
C ILE A 60 -1.91 -1.69 6.31
N ILE A 61 -2.02 -1.19 5.08
CA ILE A 61 -3.23 -1.33 4.25
C ILE A 61 -3.32 -2.72 3.59
N HIS A 62 -2.20 -3.20 3.05
CA HIS A 62 -2.11 -4.38 2.18
C HIS A 62 -1.38 -5.57 2.82
N GLY A 63 -0.71 -5.38 3.96
CA GLY A 63 0.08 -6.44 4.61
C GLY A 63 1.42 -6.77 3.92
N LYS A 64 1.75 -6.09 2.81
CA LYS A 64 3.02 -6.25 2.08
C LYS A 64 3.55 -4.90 1.62
N GLN A 65 4.84 -4.84 1.31
CA GLN A 65 5.50 -3.63 0.78
C GLN A 65 5.59 -3.61 -0.77
N GLU A 66 4.97 -4.59 -1.43
CA GLU A 66 4.82 -4.66 -2.88
C GLU A 66 3.35 -4.94 -3.20
N LEU A 67 2.86 -4.36 -4.29
CA LEU A 67 1.52 -4.64 -4.83
C LEU A 67 1.65 -5.44 -6.12
N ARG A 68 0.81 -6.46 -6.28
CA ARG A 68 0.69 -7.22 -7.53
C ARG A 68 -0.62 -6.83 -8.21
N LEU A 69 -0.51 -6.26 -9.39
CA LEU A 69 -1.64 -5.92 -10.23
C LEU A 69 -1.97 -7.09 -11.18
N GLU A 70 -3.12 -6.97 -11.83
CA GLU A 70 -3.50 -7.85 -12.94
C GLU A 70 -2.44 -7.82 -14.05
N GLY A 71 -2.31 -8.94 -14.77
CA GLY A 71 -1.27 -9.09 -15.80
C GLY A 71 0.15 -9.28 -15.25
N GLY A 72 0.31 -9.48 -13.93
CA GLY A 72 1.60 -9.81 -13.31
C GLY A 72 2.51 -8.61 -13.03
N ARG A 73 2.04 -7.38 -13.31
CA ARG A 73 2.79 -6.16 -13.00
C ARG A 73 2.94 -6.00 -11.49
N ARG A 74 4.17 -5.69 -11.04
CA ARG A 74 4.48 -5.40 -9.64
C ARG A 74 4.72 -3.92 -9.46
N LEU A 75 4.12 -3.34 -8.43
CA LEU A 75 4.41 -1.98 -7.99
C LEU A 75 5.18 -2.04 -6.67
N SER A 76 6.28 -1.30 -6.62
CA SER A 76 6.94 -0.97 -5.35
C SER A 76 6.06 -0.03 -4.52
N ALA A 77 6.31 0.02 -3.21
CA ALA A 77 5.63 0.97 -2.33
C ALA A 77 5.76 2.43 -2.81
N MET A 78 6.92 2.83 -3.35
CA MET A 78 7.11 4.18 -3.88
C MET A 78 6.31 4.47 -5.15
N GLN A 79 6.21 3.50 -6.07
CA GLN A 79 5.34 3.63 -7.24
C GLN A 79 3.88 3.80 -6.82
N TRP A 80 3.42 2.92 -5.92
CA TRP A 80 2.09 3.00 -5.35
C TRP A 80 1.81 4.34 -4.68
N LEU A 81 2.72 4.82 -3.81
CA LEU A 81 2.52 6.09 -3.12
C LEU A 81 2.47 7.26 -4.10
N THR A 82 3.31 7.24 -5.14
CA THR A 82 3.30 8.29 -6.18
C THR A 82 1.97 8.32 -6.92
N ASP A 83 1.42 7.15 -7.25
CA ASP A 83 0.08 7.07 -7.84
C ASP A 83 -0.98 7.60 -6.86
N VAL A 84 -0.91 7.27 -5.58
CA VAL A 84 -1.86 7.79 -4.57
C VAL A 84 -1.78 9.31 -4.43
N LEU A 85 -0.58 9.89 -4.44
CA LEU A 85 -0.37 11.32 -4.24
C LEU A 85 -0.72 12.16 -5.47
N PHE A 86 -0.43 11.66 -6.67
CA PHE A 86 -0.48 12.46 -7.90
C PHE A 86 -1.46 11.93 -8.96
N ASN A 87 -1.96 10.71 -8.81
CA ASN A 87 -2.89 10.08 -9.75
C ASN A 87 -3.92 9.21 -9.01
N ALA A 88 -4.56 9.80 -8.00
CA ALA A 88 -5.49 9.11 -7.13
C ALA A 88 -6.60 8.35 -7.87
N PRO A 89 -7.21 8.85 -8.97
CA PRO A 89 -8.23 8.11 -9.70
C PRO A 89 -7.75 6.75 -10.26
N VAL A 90 -6.46 6.62 -10.59
CA VAL A 90 -5.86 5.34 -10.96
C VAL A 90 -5.59 4.49 -9.73
N ALA A 91 -5.01 5.08 -8.68
CA ALA A 91 -4.69 4.37 -7.44
C ALA A 91 -5.94 3.84 -6.70
N ASP A 92 -7.09 4.52 -6.84
CA ASP A 92 -8.36 4.15 -6.18
C ASP A 92 -8.87 2.78 -6.65
N ARG A 93 -8.43 2.33 -7.84
CA ARG A 93 -8.82 1.06 -8.46
C ARG A 93 -7.88 -0.09 -8.12
N TYR A 94 -6.79 0.19 -7.40
CA TYR A 94 -5.82 -0.84 -7.05
C TYR A 94 -6.37 -1.83 -6.00
N PRO A 95 -6.09 -3.14 -6.12
CA PRO A 95 -6.56 -4.15 -5.17
C PRO A 95 -5.72 -4.13 -3.88
N LEU A 96 -6.05 -3.20 -2.97
CA LEU A 96 -5.23 -2.87 -1.81
C LEU A 96 -5.73 -3.51 -0.51
N PHE A 97 -7.02 -3.35 -0.22
CA PHE A 97 -7.58 -3.63 1.10
C PHE A 97 -7.95 -5.10 1.25
N ILE A 98 -7.57 -5.70 2.37
CA ILE A 98 -7.91 -7.07 2.70
C ILE A 98 -9.14 -7.09 3.61
N VAL A 99 -10.20 -7.78 3.18
CA VAL A 99 -11.38 -8.04 4.02
C VAL A 99 -11.64 -9.55 4.02
N GLN A 100 -11.40 -10.19 5.17
CA GLN A 100 -11.55 -11.65 5.34
C GLN A 100 -12.78 -12.03 6.18
N ASN A 101 -13.34 -11.09 6.93
CA ASN A 101 -14.47 -11.35 7.82
C ASN A 101 -15.78 -11.32 7.02
N ALA A 102 -16.55 -12.41 7.08
CA ALA A 102 -17.80 -12.55 6.34
C ALA A 102 -18.88 -11.54 6.77
N ASP A 103 -18.96 -11.21 8.06
CA ASP A 103 -19.93 -10.23 8.58
C ASP A 103 -19.61 -8.80 8.07
N VAL A 104 -18.32 -8.47 7.91
CA VAL A 104 -17.89 -7.21 7.27
C VAL A 104 -18.25 -7.19 5.79
N LEU A 105 -18.08 -8.29 5.06
CA LEU A 105 -18.52 -8.36 3.65
C LEU A 105 -20.05 -8.24 3.53
N GLY A 106 -20.78 -8.90 4.43
CA GLY A 106 -22.23 -8.82 4.52
C GLY A 106 -22.76 -7.40 4.76
N LEU A 107 -21.99 -6.55 5.46
CA LEU A 107 -22.33 -5.12 5.66
C LEU A 107 -22.53 -4.37 4.34
N PHE A 108 -21.79 -4.78 3.30
CA PHE A 108 -21.83 -4.19 1.96
C PHE A 108 -22.69 -4.99 0.97
N GLY A 109 -23.34 -6.06 1.45
CA GLY A 109 -24.06 -7.01 0.59
C GLY A 109 -23.14 -7.87 -0.28
N TRP A 110 -21.88 -8.05 0.11
CA TRP A 110 -20.92 -8.88 -0.61
C TRP A 110 -20.84 -10.28 -0.02
N GLU A 111 -20.70 -11.27 -0.89
CA GLU A 111 -20.50 -12.66 -0.49
C GLU A 111 -19.02 -12.98 -0.30
N GLN A 112 -18.75 -13.94 0.57
CA GLN A 112 -17.41 -14.47 0.73
C GLN A 112 -17.00 -15.23 -0.54
N SER A 113 -15.83 -14.88 -1.08
CA SER A 113 -15.26 -15.51 -2.27
C SER A 113 -13.76 -15.69 -2.10
N ASP A 114 -13.10 -16.33 -3.08
CA ASP A 114 -11.64 -16.45 -3.11
C ASP A 114 -10.91 -15.11 -3.31
N ARG A 115 -11.67 -14.04 -3.55
CA ARG A 115 -11.15 -12.67 -3.71
C ARG A 115 -10.68 -12.13 -2.37
N LYS A 116 -9.37 -11.87 -2.28
CA LYS A 116 -8.72 -11.36 -1.06
C LYS A 116 -8.63 -9.84 -0.97
N TYR A 117 -8.61 -9.16 -2.12
CA TYR A 117 -8.26 -7.74 -2.19
C TYR A 117 -9.36 -6.92 -2.87
N PHE A 118 -9.65 -5.78 -2.27
CA PHE A 118 -10.64 -4.80 -2.69
C PHE A 118 -9.97 -3.44 -2.91
N SER A 119 -10.57 -2.62 -3.75
CA SER A 119 -10.10 -1.29 -4.12
C SER A 119 -10.78 -0.20 -3.29
N PHE A 120 -10.17 0.98 -3.21
CA PHE A 120 -10.75 2.12 -2.49
C PHE A 120 -12.08 2.56 -3.14
N ALA A 121 -12.15 2.54 -4.47
CA ALA A 121 -13.33 2.88 -5.23
C ALA A 121 -14.56 2.05 -4.82
N GLU A 122 -14.37 0.77 -4.50
CA GLU A 122 -15.46 -0.12 -4.06
C GLU A 122 -16.00 0.23 -2.67
N PHE A 123 -15.18 0.80 -1.79
CA PHE A 123 -15.62 1.24 -0.47
C PHE A 123 -16.19 2.65 -0.46
N THR A 124 -16.02 3.44 -1.53
CA THR A 124 -16.46 4.83 -1.59
C THR A 124 -17.95 5.02 -1.22
N PRO A 125 -18.89 4.17 -1.70
CA PRO A 125 -20.31 4.28 -1.30
C PRO A 125 -20.57 3.97 0.18
N PHE A 126 -19.65 3.26 0.84
CA PHE A 126 -19.83 2.69 2.17
C PHE A 126 -18.99 3.38 3.25
N LEU A 127 -18.18 4.40 2.92
CA LEU A 127 -17.27 5.04 3.87
C LEU A 127 -17.96 5.49 5.16
N ARG A 128 -19.12 6.15 5.04
CA ARG A 128 -19.92 6.59 6.19
C ARG A 128 -20.35 5.41 7.08
N GLN A 129 -20.83 4.33 6.47
CA GLN A 129 -21.29 3.14 7.20
C GLN A 129 -20.11 2.47 7.92
N VAL A 130 -18.94 2.39 7.27
CA VAL A 130 -17.71 1.87 7.89
C VAL A 130 -17.28 2.72 9.08
N ASP A 131 -17.28 4.05 8.94
CA ASP A 131 -16.94 4.96 10.03
C ASP A 131 -17.90 4.84 11.22
N GLU A 132 -19.21 4.74 10.97
CA GLU A 132 -20.22 4.57 12.02
C GLU A 132 -20.02 3.26 12.80
N GLN A 133 -19.83 2.13 12.11
CA GLN A 133 -19.61 0.84 12.75
C GLN A 133 -18.28 0.77 13.50
N ALA A 134 -17.22 1.36 12.93
CA ALA A 134 -15.93 1.46 13.57
C ALA A 134 -15.97 2.34 14.83
N ALA A 135 -16.70 3.46 14.80
CA ALA A 135 -16.85 4.35 15.97
C ALA A 135 -17.56 3.67 17.15
N GLN A 136 -18.52 2.77 16.89
CA GLN A 136 -19.11 1.96 17.97
C GLN A 136 -18.12 0.93 18.51
N SER A 137 -17.31 0.34 17.64
CA SER A 137 -16.30 -0.66 17.99
C SER A 137 -15.14 -0.08 18.81
N ASP A 138 -14.79 1.19 18.57
CA ASP A 138 -13.67 1.85 19.23
C ASP A 138 -13.94 2.17 20.72
N LYS A 139 -15.22 2.23 21.13
CA LYS A 139 -15.63 2.41 22.54
C LYS A 139 -15.26 1.22 23.43
N LEU A 140 -15.04 0.06 22.84
CA LEU A 140 -14.67 -1.17 23.54
C LEU A 140 -13.15 -1.31 23.56
N GLU A 141 -12.61 -1.89 24.63
CA GLU A 141 -11.21 -2.29 24.66
C GLU A 141 -10.93 -3.42 23.67
N ALA A 142 -9.68 -3.51 23.18
CA ALA A 142 -9.31 -4.46 22.14
C ALA A 142 -9.66 -5.92 22.47
N VAL A 143 -9.55 -6.34 23.74
CA VAL A 143 -9.85 -7.71 24.19
C VAL A 143 -11.35 -8.01 24.21
N GLN A 144 -12.19 -6.97 24.35
CA GLN A 144 -13.64 -7.10 24.44
C GLN A 144 -14.29 -7.05 23.05
N ARG A 145 -13.54 -6.70 22.00
CA ARG A 145 -14.06 -6.60 20.63
C ARG A 145 -14.27 -7.97 20.02
N SER A 146 -15.42 -8.14 19.36
CA SER A 146 -15.65 -9.31 18.51
C SER A 146 -14.73 -9.30 17.28
N ALA A 147 -14.68 -10.44 16.57
CA ALA A 147 -13.95 -10.54 15.31
C ALA A 147 -14.43 -9.52 14.27
N TYR A 148 -15.75 -9.30 14.18
CA TYR A 148 -16.35 -8.27 13.33
C TYR A 148 -15.88 -6.87 13.72
N GLN A 149 -15.99 -6.52 15.01
CA GLN A 149 -15.62 -5.19 15.52
C GLN A 149 -14.14 -4.87 15.30
N SER A 150 -13.27 -5.86 15.48
CA SER A 150 -11.85 -5.74 15.18
C SER A 150 -11.60 -5.57 13.68
N ALA A 151 -12.29 -6.34 12.84
CA ALA A 151 -12.13 -6.29 11.40
C ALA A 151 -12.62 -4.97 10.79
N ILE A 152 -13.79 -4.46 11.21
CA ILE A 152 -14.33 -3.20 10.70
C ILE A 152 -13.47 -2.00 11.12
N LEU A 153 -12.92 -2.01 12.35
CA LEU A 153 -12.01 -0.98 12.83
C LEU A 153 -10.68 -0.99 12.04
N ASN A 154 -10.14 -2.18 11.75
CA ASN A 154 -8.95 -2.32 10.90
C ASN A 154 -9.19 -1.81 9.47
N LEU A 155 -10.33 -2.17 8.87
CA LEU A 155 -10.72 -1.67 7.55
C LEU A 155 -10.82 -0.14 7.55
N ARG A 156 -11.53 0.43 8.53
CA ARG A 156 -11.66 1.88 8.69
C ARG A 156 -10.30 2.57 8.80
N ASN A 157 -9.41 2.05 9.65
CA ASN A 157 -8.08 2.62 9.83
C ASN A 157 -7.25 2.59 8.53
N GLY A 158 -7.36 1.51 7.76
CA GLY A 158 -6.75 1.42 6.43
C GLY A 158 -7.31 2.46 5.45
N LEU A 159 -8.65 2.58 5.37
CA LEU A 159 -9.33 3.53 4.50
C LEU A 159 -8.99 4.98 4.86
N SER A 160 -9.03 5.33 6.15
CA SER A 160 -8.64 6.68 6.61
C SER A 160 -7.16 6.97 6.36
N LEU A 161 -6.27 5.98 6.48
CA LEU A 161 -4.87 6.17 6.11
C LEU A 161 -4.71 6.46 4.62
N TYR A 162 -5.39 5.68 3.76
CA TYR A 162 -5.37 5.91 2.32
C TYR A 162 -5.91 7.29 1.94
N GLN A 163 -7.06 7.68 2.49
CA GLN A 163 -7.69 8.96 2.19
C GLN A 163 -6.81 10.15 2.60
N ARG A 164 -6.13 10.07 3.76
CA ARG A 164 -5.16 11.09 4.18
C ARG A 164 -3.99 11.21 3.21
N LEU A 165 -3.44 10.10 2.73
CA LEU A 165 -2.36 10.12 1.75
C LEU A 165 -2.82 10.76 0.45
N LYS A 166 -3.96 10.31 -0.09
CA LYS A 166 -4.57 10.84 -1.32
C LYS A 166 -4.79 12.37 -1.27
N ASN A 167 -5.18 12.89 -0.12
CA ASN A 167 -5.46 14.32 0.09
C ASN A 167 -4.26 15.11 0.66
N SER A 168 -3.05 14.54 0.69
CA SER A 168 -1.88 15.19 1.32
C SER A 168 -1.25 16.30 0.48
N ILE A 169 -1.30 16.20 -0.84
CA ILE A 169 -0.73 17.21 -1.75
C ILE A 169 -1.82 18.19 -2.21
N GLN A 170 -3.00 17.68 -2.52
CA GLN A 170 -4.12 18.44 -3.02
C GLN A 170 -5.43 17.80 -2.55
N PRO A 171 -6.44 18.58 -2.13
CA PRO A 171 -7.77 18.05 -1.85
C PRO A 171 -8.39 17.40 -3.07
N GLU A 172 -9.13 16.31 -2.87
CA GLU A 172 -9.87 15.63 -3.92
C GLU A 172 -10.87 16.59 -4.61
N GLY A 173 -10.82 16.64 -5.94
CA GLY A 173 -11.71 17.47 -6.76
C GLY A 173 -11.23 18.90 -7.01
N ALA A 174 -10.14 19.34 -6.38
CA ALA A 174 -9.54 20.63 -6.67
C ALA A 174 -9.03 20.66 -8.12
N GLN A 175 -9.39 21.68 -8.89
CA GLN A 175 -8.97 21.82 -10.29
C GLN A 175 -7.81 22.80 -10.42
N ASN A 176 -7.75 23.81 -9.54
CA ASN A 176 -6.67 24.77 -9.48
C ASN A 176 -6.31 25.07 -8.03
N PHE A 177 -5.42 24.26 -7.46
CA PHE A 177 -4.98 24.40 -6.07
C PHE A 177 -4.51 25.82 -5.72
N ALA A 178 -3.77 26.50 -6.60
CA ALA A 178 -3.29 27.85 -6.35
C ALA A 178 -4.40 28.93 -6.39
N GLY A 179 -5.52 28.65 -7.06
CA GLY A 179 -6.68 29.54 -7.11
C GLY A 179 -7.75 29.25 -6.04
N GLU A 180 -7.58 28.17 -5.28
CA GLU A 180 -8.53 27.68 -4.27
C GLU A 180 -8.01 27.87 -2.83
N LEU A 181 -6.81 28.46 -2.65
CA LEU A 181 -6.23 28.90 -1.37
C LEU A 181 -6.80 30.25 -0.91
#